data_AF-A0A8J3RLX6-F1
#
_entry.id   AF-A0A8J3RLX6-F1
#
_cell.length_a   1.000
_cell.length_b   1.000
_cell.length_c   1.000
_cell.angle_alpha   90.00
_cell.angle_beta   90.00
_cell.angle_gamma   90.00
#
_symmetry.space_group_name_H-M   'P 1'
#
loop_
_entity.id
_entity.type
_entity.pdbx_description
1 polymer ?
#
loop_
_entity_poly.entity_id
_entity_poly.type
_entity_poly.pdbx_seq_one_letter_code
_entity_poly.pdbx_strand_id
1 'polypeptide(L)' 'MPPAFGARLSITITPADVGKRVTTRRRVPEGFRDAVGELEFWRDGVLGVRKRDGALVEIPEESLAAAKVVAERA' A
#
# COMPACT_ATOMS: atom_id res chain seq x y z
N MET A 1 2.73 27.36 15.36
CA MET A 1 1.91 26.59 14.41
C MET A 1 2.72 25.38 13.99
N PRO A 2 2.40 24.15 14.44
CA PRO A 2 3.14 22.99 13.96
C PRO A 2 2.85 22.82 12.44
N PRO A 3 3.81 22.35 11.64
CA PRO A 3 3.52 22.03 10.25
C PRO A 3 2.44 20.94 10.22
N ALA A 4 1.31 21.25 9.60
CA ALA A 4 0.36 20.23 9.21
C ALA A 4 1.06 19.38 8.14
N PHE A 5 1.65 18.25 8.56
CA PHE A 5 2.03 17.19 7.64
C PHE A 5 0.75 16.56 7.09
N GLY A 6 0.08 17.28 6.19
CA GLY A 6 -0.99 16.73 5.38
C GLY A 6 -0.34 15.71 4.45
N ALA A 7 -0.23 14.46 4.90
CA ALA A 7 0.20 13.36 4.06
C ALA A 7 -0.85 13.24 2.94
N ARG A 8 -0.52 13.78 1.76
CA ARG A 8 -1.39 13.70 0.59
C ARG A 8 -1.58 12.22 0.28
N LEU A 9 -2.83 11.77 0.43
CA LEU A 9 -3.23 10.44 0.04
C LEU A 9 -3.11 10.35 -1.48
N SER A 10 -2.12 9.59 -1.96
CA SER A 10 -1.84 9.41 -3.38
C SER A 10 -1.49 7.95 -3.62
N ILE A 11 -2.05 7.40 -4.69
CA ILE A 11 -1.74 6.07 -5.19
C ILE A 11 -0.83 6.28 -6.38
N THR A 12 0.44 5.93 -6.23
CA THR A 12 1.47 6.07 -7.29
C THR A 12 1.95 4.73 -7.81
N ILE A 13 1.47 3.62 -7.24
CA ILE A 13 1.78 2.27 -7.71
C ILE A 13 0.81 1.85 -8.80
N THR A 14 1.26 0.92 -9.62
CA THR A 14 0.50 0.31 -10.72
C THR A 14 0.69 -1.22 -10.68
N PRO A 15 -0.09 -1.99 -11.46
CA PRO A 15 0.16 -3.43 -11.60
C PRO A 15 1.58 -3.78 -12.11
N ALA A 16 2.28 -2.85 -12.76
CA ALA A 16 3.67 -3.03 -13.18
C ALA A 16 4.69 -3.01 -12.02
N ASP A 17 4.24 -2.67 -10.80
CA ASP A 17 5.06 -2.66 -9.59
C ASP A 17 4.98 -3.99 -8.82
N VAL A 18 4.33 -5.02 -9.37
CA VAL A 18 4.36 -6.38 -8.81
C VAL A 18 5.81 -6.87 -8.68
N GLY A 19 6.14 -7.49 -7.55
CA GLY A 19 7.50 -7.86 -7.14
C GLY A 19 8.30 -6.74 -6.49
N LYS A 20 7.77 -5.51 -6.40
CA LYS A 20 8.42 -4.40 -5.69
C LYS A 20 7.88 -4.27 -4.28
N ARG A 21 8.73 -3.75 -3.39
CA ARG A 21 8.32 -3.37 -2.05
C ARG A 21 7.48 -2.10 -2.07
N VAL A 22 6.29 -2.16 -1.50
CA VAL A 22 5.32 -1.07 -1.45
C VAL A 22 4.89 -0.78 -0.01
N THR A 23 4.48 0.46 0.22
CA THR A 23 3.68 0.81 1.40
C THR A 23 2.29 1.18 0.91
N THR A 24 1.30 0.64 1.59
CA THR A 24 -0.11 0.82 1.29
C THR A 24 -0.83 1.30 2.54
N ARG A 25 -1.80 2.17 2.34
CA ARG A 25 -2.77 2.61 3.33
C ARG A 25 -4.15 2.30 2.78
N ARG A 26 -4.93 1.52 3.51
CA ARG A 26 -6.31 1.20 3.16
C ARG A 26 -7.30 1.74 4.18
N ARG A 27 -8.52 2.00 3.72
CA ARG A 27 -9.67 2.32 4.58
C ARG A 27 -10.20 1.04 5.20
N VAL A 28 -10.53 1.11 6.49
CA VAL A 28 -11.25 0.09 7.24
C VAL A 28 -12.36 0.77 8.04
N PRO A 29 -13.40 0.06 8.51
CA PRO A 29 -14.47 0.69 9.30
C PRO A 29 -13.96 1.48 10.51
N GLU A 30 -12.87 1.01 11.13
CA GLU A 30 -12.23 1.65 12.29
C GLU A 30 -11.28 2.82 11.94
N GLY A 31 -11.16 3.19 10.65
CA GLY A 31 -10.27 4.25 10.18
C GLY A 31 -9.34 3.81 9.04
N PHE A 32 -8.03 3.83 9.27
CA PHE A 32 -7.04 3.45 8.27
C PHE A 32 -6.08 2.38 8.81
N ARG A 33 -5.71 1.43 7.95
CA ARG A 33 -4.66 0.45 8.25
C ARG A 33 -3.58 0.51 7.19
N ASP A 34 -2.35 0.47 7.67
CA ASP A 34 -1.17 0.49 6.82
C ASP A 34 -0.61 -0.93 6.67
N ALA A 35 -0.14 -1.28 5.48
CA ALA A 35 0.58 -2.51 5.20
C ALA A 35 1.82 -2.22 4.36
N VAL A 36 2.95 -2.76 4.78
CA VAL A 36 4.24 -2.64 4.09
C VAL A 36 4.72 -4.04 3.76
N GLY A 37 5.04 -4.26 2.49
CA GLY A 37 5.40 -5.57 1.99
C GLY A 37 5.72 -5.54 0.51
N GLU A 38 5.97 -6.70 -0.07
CA GLU A 38 6.09 -6.86 -1.52
C GLU A 38 4.69 -6.92 -2.14
N LEU A 39 4.48 -6.21 -3.26
CA LEU A 39 3.27 -6.38 -4.04
C LEU A 39 3.34 -7.71 -4.79
N GLU A 40 2.72 -8.75 -4.25
CA GLU A 40 2.75 -10.11 -4.79
C GLU A 40 1.86 -10.25 -6.02
N PHE A 41 0.71 -9.57 -6.05
CA PHE A 41 -0.16 -9.50 -7.22
C PHE A 41 -1.04 -8.25 -7.20
N TRP A 42 -1.51 -7.85 -8.38
CA TRP A 42 -2.61 -6.91 -8.56
C TRP A 42 -3.47 -7.40 -9.72
N ARG A 43 -4.66 -7.90 -9.41
CA ARG A 43 -5.62 -8.43 -10.39
C ARG A 43 -7.03 -8.35 -9.85
N ASP A 44 -8.01 -8.31 -10.74
CA ASP A 44 -9.42 -8.35 -10.37
C ASP A 44 -9.82 -7.26 -9.35
N GLY A 45 -9.16 -6.10 -9.40
CA GLY A 45 -9.38 -4.99 -8.45
C GLY A 45 -8.88 -5.26 -7.03
N VAL A 46 -8.01 -6.26 -6.83
CA VAL A 46 -7.43 -6.63 -5.53
C VAL A 46 -5.91 -6.66 -5.61
N LEU A 47 -5.27 -6.04 -4.62
CA LEU A 47 -3.82 -6.04 -4.42
C LEU A 47 -3.47 -7.04 -3.32
N GLY A 48 -2.56 -7.97 -3.60
CA GLY A 48 -1.95 -8.86 -2.62
C GLY A 48 -0.62 -8.32 -2.17
N VAL A 49 -0.50 -7.92 -0.90
CA VAL A 49 0.75 -7.43 -0.31
C VAL A 49 1.30 -8.48 0.66
N ARG A 50 2.44 -9.08 0.31
CA ARG A 50 3.16 -10.01 1.17
C ARG A 50 4.02 -9.24 2.16
N LYS A 51 3.67 -9.31 3.44
CA LYS A 51 4.46 -8.74 4.52
C LYS A 51 5.75 -9.53 4.74
N ARG A 52 6.72 -8.87 5.38
CA ARG A 52 7.99 -9.46 5.84
C ARG A 52 7.79 -10.72 6.70
N ASP A 53 6.72 -10.77 7.49
CA ASP A 53 6.40 -11.90 8.38
C ASP A 53 5.81 -13.11 7.63
N GLY A 54 5.69 -13.03 6.30
CA GLY A 54 5.10 -14.06 5.45
C GLY A 54 3.58 -13.96 5.31
N ALA A 55 2.91 -13.06 6.04
CA ALA A 55 1.47 -12.88 5.93
C ALA A 55 1.09 -12.17 4.62
N LEU A 56 0.14 -12.74 3.89
CA LEU A 56 -0.46 -12.11 2.72
C LEU A 56 -1.62 -11.22 3.16
N VAL A 57 -1.63 -9.98 2.67
CA VAL A 57 -2.68 -9.01 2.96
C VAL A 57 -3.35 -8.61 1.66
N GLU A 58 -4.61 -8.99 1.52
CA GLU A 58 -5.43 -8.61 0.38
C GLU A 58 -6.11 -7.26 0.64
N ILE A 59 -6.04 -6.38 -0.35
CA ILE A 59 -6.53 -5.00 -0.28
C ILE A 59 -7.36 -4.74 -1.53
N PRO A 60 -8.68 -4.52 -1.40
CA PRO A 60 -9.50 -4.03 -2.50
C PRO A 60 -8.99 -2.67 -2.97
N GLU A 61 -8.84 -2.50 -4.28
CA GLU A 61 -8.37 -1.26 -4.92
C GLU A 61 -9.24 -0.07 -4.52
N GLU A 62 -10.56 -0.27 -4.41
CA GLU A 62 -11.53 0.73 -3.94
C GLU A 62 -11.29 1.21 -2.50
N SER A 63 -10.70 0.34 -1.66
CA SER A 63 -10.38 0.67 -0.27
C SER A 63 -9.04 1.38 -0.13
N LEU A 64 -8.22 1.37 -1.19
CA LEU A 64 -6.88 1.92 -1.17
C LEU A 64 -6.97 3.45 -1.06
N ALA A 65 -6.36 4.00 -0.02
CA ALA A 65 -6.32 5.43 0.23
C ALA A 65 -5.01 6.04 -0.28
N ALA A 66 -3.89 5.36 -0.07
CA ALA A 66 -2.60 5.76 -0.59
C ALA A 66 -1.72 4.53 -0.80
N ALA A 67 -0.85 4.59 -1.80
CA ALA A 67 0.17 3.58 -1.97
C ALA A 67 1.35 4.12 -2.76
N LYS A 68 2.56 3.71 -2.39
CA LYS A 68 3.80 4.07 -3.09
C LYS A 68 4.80 2.94 -3.05
N VAL A 69 5.63 2.84 -4.09
CA VAL A 69 6.82 1.99 -4.08
C VAL A 69 7.81 2.56 -3.06
N VAL A 70 8.36 1.69 -2.23
CA VAL A 70 9.45 2.02 -1.32
C VAL A 70 10.74 1.62 -2.04
N ALA A 71 11.50 2.61 -2.51
CA ALA A 71 12.90 2.34 -2.85
C ALA A 71 13.62 1.97 -1.55
N GLU A 72 14.21 0.77 -1.50
CA GLU A 72 15.20 0.50 -0.46
C GLU A 72 16.33 1.50 -0.69
N ARG A 73 16.63 2.32 0.31
CA ARG A 73 17.77 3.23 0.23
C ARG A 73 19.01 2.34 0.09
N ALA A 74 19.66 2.44 -1.07
CA ALA A 74 21.06 2.05 -1.23
C ALA A 74 21.95 2.93 -0.35
#